data_AF-A0A2G2QWK0-F1
#
_entry.id   AF-A0A2G2QWK0-F1
#
_cell.length_a   1.000
_cell.length_b   1.000
_cell.length_c   1.000
_cell.angle_alpha   90.00
_cell.angle_beta   90.00
_cell.angle_gamma   90.00
#
_symmetry.space_group_name_H-M   'P 1'
#
loop_
_entity.id
_entity.type
_entity.pdbx_description
1 polymer ?
#
loop_
_entity_poly.entity_id
_entity_poly.type
_entity_poly.pdbx_seq_one_letter_code
_entity_poly.pdbx_strand_id
1 'polypeptide(L)'
;MKKGIFVTLCASLLMSANLYANDKELHLCRYVHIYQIATGSGVSTDGGDLEITIDGDNFRLHGDNKDASGTFDLKITEQSGRSITAKNESMMFILKPLTGDFMLNTGIGEFGFNVNQGGHKGRQMRYAGKCERVKNF
;
A
#
# COMPACT_ATOMS: atom_id res chain seq x y z
N MET A 1 -34.33 10.90 55.98
CA MET A 1 -33.76 9.65 55.40
C MET A 1 -34.68 9.15 54.29
N LYS A 2 -34.12 8.52 53.24
CA LYS A 2 -34.68 8.12 51.92
C LYS A 2 -34.37 9.15 50.82
N LYS A 3 -33.17 9.10 50.20
CA LYS A 3 -32.75 8.24 49.05
C LYS A 3 -33.64 8.53 47.83
N GLY A 4 -33.22 9.13 46.72
CA GLY A 4 -31.90 9.40 46.16
C GLY A 4 -32.07 9.28 44.65
N ILE A 5 -32.21 10.41 43.96
CA ILE A 5 -32.24 10.46 42.49
C ILE A 5 -30.79 10.68 42.05
N PHE A 6 -30.22 9.71 41.34
CA PHE A 6 -29.11 9.97 40.43
C PHE A 6 -29.20 9.01 39.25
N VAL A 7 -29.73 9.55 38.15
CA VAL A 7 -29.56 9.03 36.80
C VAL A 7 -28.12 9.35 36.40
N THR A 8 -27.31 8.35 36.08
CA THR A 8 -26.13 8.57 35.24
C THR A 8 -25.87 7.32 34.40
N LEU A 9 -26.42 7.36 33.18
CA LEU A 9 -26.09 6.47 32.08
C LEU A 9 -24.60 6.67 31.77
N CYS A 10 -23.72 5.78 32.23
CA CYS A 10 -22.36 5.68 31.70
C CYS A 10 -22.42 4.99 30.33
N ALA A 11 -22.94 5.71 29.34
CA ALA A 11 -22.73 5.41 27.93
C ALA A 11 -21.58 6.28 27.43
N SER A 12 -20.37 6.02 27.91
CA SER A 12 -19.18 6.61 27.33
C SER A 12 -18.03 5.62 27.41
N LEU A 13 -17.18 5.70 26.38
CA LEU A 13 -16.03 4.85 26.08
C LEU A 13 -16.38 3.53 25.39
N LEU A 14 -16.56 3.61 24.07
CA LEU A 14 -15.66 2.97 23.10
C LEU A 14 -16.07 3.46 21.69
N MET A 15 -15.99 4.78 21.47
CA MET A 15 -15.72 5.28 20.14
C MET A 15 -14.22 5.11 19.91
N SER A 16 -13.79 3.90 19.57
CA SER A 16 -12.56 3.70 18.80
C SER A 16 -12.81 4.20 17.37
N ALA A 17 -13.10 5.50 17.24
CA ALA A 17 -12.98 6.18 15.97
C ALA A 17 -11.49 6.28 15.71
N ASN A 18 -11.03 5.51 14.72
CA ASN A 18 -9.65 5.48 14.26
C ASN A 18 -9.15 6.92 14.06
N LEU A 19 -8.34 7.42 15.00
CA LEU A 19 -7.60 8.68 14.88
C LEU A 19 -6.41 8.50 13.93
N TYR A 20 -6.64 7.90 12.75
CA TYR A 20 -5.80 8.19 11.60
C TYR A 20 -6.54 9.31 10.88
N ALA A 21 -6.20 10.54 11.28
CA ALA A 21 -6.61 11.73 10.56
C ALA A 21 -6.26 11.54 9.07
N ASN A 22 -7.11 12.08 8.20
CA ASN A 22 -6.96 12.10 6.75
C ASN A 22 -5.77 13.00 6.35
N ASP A 23 -4.59 12.74 6.90
CA ASP A 23 -3.37 13.47 6.55
C ASP A 23 -2.87 12.91 5.23
N LYS A 24 -2.48 13.82 4.34
CA LYS A 24 -1.86 13.43 3.09
C LYS A 24 -0.45 12.95 3.39
N GLU A 25 -0.11 11.75 2.95
CA GLU A 25 1.23 11.17 3.10
C GLU A 25 1.91 10.98 1.75
N LEU A 26 3.21 11.27 1.69
CA LEU A 26 4.07 10.92 0.56
C LEU A 26 5.12 9.90 1.01
N HIS A 27 5.18 8.76 0.32
CA HIS A 27 6.21 7.75 0.51
C HIS A 27 7.03 7.57 -0.77
N LEU A 28 8.35 7.55 -0.64
CA LEU A 28 9.26 7.19 -1.71
C LEU A 28 9.75 5.76 -1.47
N CYS A 29 9.54 4.88 -2.43
CA CYS A 29 9.77 3.45 -2.30
C CYS A 29 10.73 2.94 -3.35
N ARG A 30 11.81 2.31 -2.93
CA ARG A 30 12.77 1.66 -3.84
C ARG A 30 12.56 0.16 -3.82
N TYR A 31 12.15 -0.43 -4.95
CA TYR A 31 12.23 -1.88 -5.11
C TYR A 31 13.67 -2.29 -5.45
N VAL A 32 14.09 -3.43 -4.91
CA VAL A 32 15.39 -4.05 -5.19
C VAL A 32 15.24 -5.51 -5.63
N HIS A 33 14.03 -6.05 -5.52
CA HIS A 33 13.71 -7.40 -5.93
C HIS A 33 12.45 -7.43 -6.78
N ILE A 34 12.50 -8.25 -7.83
CA ILE A 34 11.36 -8.61 -8.65
C ILE A 34 11.29 -10.13 -8.69
N TYR A 35 10.11 -10.69 -8.46
CA TYR A 35 9.84 -12.12 -8.52
C TYR A 35 8.70 -12.40 -9.49
N GLN A 36 8.86 -13.42 -10.32
CA GLN A 36 7.78 -13.99 -11.10
C GLN A 36 7.08 -15.05 -10.25
N ILE A 37 5.84 -14.77 -9.84
CA ILE A 37 5.10 -15.59 -8.88
C ILE A 37 4.81 -16.99 -9.46
N ALA A 38 4.40 -17.06 -10.73
CA ALA A 38 4.00 -18.32 -11.38
C ALA A 38 5.12 -19.36 -11.46
N THR A 39 6.38 -18.94 -11.53
CA THR A 39 7.56 -19.81 -11.66
C THR A 39 8.42 -19.85 -10.41
N GLY A 40 8.07 -19.07 -9.37
CA GLY A 40 8.86 -18.96 -8.15
C GLY A 40 10.29 -18.46 -8.38
N SER A 41 10.53 -17.69 -9.46
CA SER A 41 11.87 -17.29 -9.89
C SER A 41 12.09 -15.79 -9.72
N GLY A 42 13.29 -15.39 -9.28
CA GLY A 42 13.72 -14.00 -9.30
C GLY A 42 13.94 -13.50 -10.72
N VAL A 43 13.73 -12.20 -10.93
CA VAL A 43 14.03 -11.51 -12.17
C VAL A 43 15.13 -10.49 -11.90
N SER A 44 16.13 -10.45 -12.79
CA SER A 44 17.22 -9.47 -12.68
C SER A 44 16.68 -8.05 -12.85
N THR A 45 17.08 -7.16 -11.95
CA THR A 45 16.72 -5.73 -11.98
C THR A 45 17.82 -4.92 -11.30
N ASP A 46 17.97 -3.66 -11.71
CA ASP A 46 18.81 -2.67 -11.04
C ASP A 46 18.07 -1.98 -9.87
N GLY A 47 16.82 -2.40 -9.64
CA GLY A 47 15.87 -1.70 -8.79
C GLY A 47 15.27 -0.47 -9.47
N GLY A 48 14.41 0.21 -8.74
CA GLY A 48 13.77 1.43 -9.22
C GLY A 48 12.87 2.04 -8.18
N ASP A 49 12.49 3.28 -8.43
CA ASP A 49 11.77 4.09 -7.47
C ASP A 49 10.29 4.19 -7.85
N LEU A 50 9.44 4.13 -6.83
CA LEU A 50 8.00 4.24 -6.86
C LEU A 50 7.60 5.36 -5.91
N GLU A 51 6.68 6.19 -6.33
CA GLU A 51 6.08 7.22 -5.50
C GLU A 51 4.69 6.77 -5.06
N ILE A 52 4.38 6.95 -3.78
CA ILE A 52 3.08 6.64 -3.22
C ILE A 52 2.52 7.88 -2.55
N THR A 53 1.33 8.26 -2.97
CA THR A 53 0.53 9.29 -2.29
C THR A 53 -0.66 8.62 -1.61
N ILE A 54 -0.83 8.86 -0.31
CA ILE A 54 -2.02 8.50 0.45
C ILE A 54 -2.77 9.79 0.78
N ASP A 55 -4.07 9.84 0.47
CA ASP A 55 -4.95 10.98 0.72
C ASP A 55 -6.33 10.44 1.17
N GLY A 56 -6.49 10.30 2.49
CA GLY A 56 -7.60 9.55 3.08
C GLY A 56 -7.59 8.08 2.63
N ASP A 57 -8.71 7.63 2.05
CA ASP A 57 -8.84 6.26 1.51
C ASP A 57 -8.20 6.08 0.12
N ASN A 58 -7.76 7.17 -0.50
CA ASN A 58 -7.16 7.14 -1.83
C ASN A 58 -5.67 6.81 -1.72
N PHE A 59 -5.25 5.78 -2.44
CA PHE A 59 -3.86 5.40 -2.57
C PHE A 59 -3.47 5.49 -4.03
N ARG A 60 -2.52 6.36 -4.37
CA ARG A 60 -1.99 6.47 -5.73
C ARG A 60 -0.55 5.99 -5.77
N LEU A 61 -0.31 4.96 -6.58
CA LEU A 61 1.00 4.44 -6.92
C LEU A 61 1.45 5.05 -8.24
N HIS A 62 2.65 5.59 -8.28
CA HIS A 62 3.28 6.07 -9.50
C HIS A 62 4.67 5.45 -9.63
N GLY A 63 5.01 5.04 -10.85
CA GLY A 63 6.36 4.64 -11.20
C GLY A 63 6.76 5.25 -12.53
N ASP A 64 8.00 5.70 -12.63
CA ASP A 64 8.60 6.24 -13.85
C ASP A 64 9.93 5.54 -14.15
N ASN A 65 9.89 4.22 -14.24
CA ASN A 65 11.08 3.41 -14.48
C ASN A 65 10.77 2.24 -15.43
N LYS A 66 11.83 1.66 -16.03
CA LYS A 66 11.73 0.66 -17.10
C LYS A 66 10.92 -0.59 -16.73
N ASP A 67 11.02 -1.04 -15.47
CA ASP A 67 10.38 -2.27 -15.01
C ASP A 67 8.99 -1.98 -14.40
N ALA A 68 8.75 -0.74 -13.99
CA ALA A 68 7.56 -0.31 -13.28
C ALA A 68 7.16 1.13 -13.67
N SER A 69 6.54 1.28 -14.85
CA SER A 69 6.02 2.56 -15.36
C SER A 69 4.49 2.65 -15.31
N GLY A 70 3.97 3.81 -14.93
CA GLY A 70 2.55 4.13 -14.94
C GLY A 70 2.03 4.67 -13.61
N THR A 71 0.76 5.07 -13.62
CA THR A 71 0.05 5.57 -12.43
C THR A 71 -1.19 4.73 -12.19
N PHE A 72 -1.37 4.28 -10.96
CA PHE A 72 -2.41 3.34 -10.57
C PHE A 72 -3.12 3.82 -9.31
N ASP A 73 -4.43 3.85 -9.38
CA ASP A 73 -5.29 4.12 -8.24
C ASP A 73 -5.67 2.82 -7.55
N LEU A 74 -5.45 2.80 -6.25
CA LEU A 74 -5.69 1.69 -5.35
C LEU A 74 -6.59 2.22 -4.22
N LYS A 75 -7.43 1.35 -3.68
CA LYS A 75 -8.25 1.64 -2.51
C LYS A 75 -7.61 1.03 -1.28
N ILE A 76 -7.46 1.80 -0.21
CA ILE A 76 -7.03 1.25 1.08
C ILE A 76 -8.13 0.31 1.60
N THR A 77 -7.74 -0.92 1.91
CA THR A 77 -8.63 -1.94 2.50
C THR A 77 -8.25 -2.32 3.91
N GLU A 78 -7.04 -1.99 4.33
CA GLU A 78 -6.55 -2.17 5.69
C GLU A 78 -5.57 -1.05 6.02
N GLN A 79 -5.75 -0.42 7.18
CA GLN A 79 -4.82 0.58 7.70
C GLN A 79 -4.69 0.39 9.21
N SER A 80 -3.48 0.05 9.64
CA SER A 80 -3.12 -0.11 11.04
C SER A 80 -1.67 0.32 11.25
N GLY A 81 -1.23 0.44 12.51
CA GLY A 81 0.17 0.70 12.82
C GLY A 81 1.14 -0.41 12.34
N ARG A 82 0.62 -1.57 11.92
CA ARG A 82 1.43 -2.71 11.44
C ARG A 82 1.46 -2.85 9.93
N SER A 83 0.38 -2.47 9.24
CA SER A 83 0.21 -2.69 7.82
C SER A 83 -0.71 -1.65 7.20
N ILE A 84 -0.36 -1.20 6.00
CA ILE A 84 -1.24 -0.47 5.07
C ILE A 84 -1.38 -1.36 3.83
N THR A 85 -2.59 -1.83 3.56
CA THR A 85 -2.91 -2.66 2.40
C THR A 85 -3.85 -1.89 1.48
N ALA A 86 -3.42 -1.67 0.23
CA ALA A 86 -4.22 -1.03 -0.80
C ALA A 86 -4.33 -1.92 -2.03
N LYS A 87 -5.51 -1.98 -2.66
CA LYS A 87 -5.73 -2.82 -3.84
C LYS A 87 -6.72 -2.23 -4.84
N ASN A 88 -6.63 -2.68 -6.07
CA ASN A 88 -7.69 -2.56 -7.08
C ASN A 88 -7.95 -3.96 -7.67
N GLU A 89 -8.66 -4.06 -8.78
CA GLU A 89 -8.98 -5.34 -9.43
C GLU A 89 -7.74 -6.11 -9.90
N SER A 90 -6.62 -5.42 -10.00
CA SER A 90 -5.44 -5.85 -10.73
C SER A 90 -4.16 -5.84 -9.91
N MET A 91 -4.09 -5.12 -8.80
CA MET A 91 -2.85 -4.89 -8.07
C MET A 91 -3.14 -4.84 -6.57
N MET A 92 -2.17 -5.32 -5.79
CA MET A 92 -2.19 -5.23 -4.34
C MET A 92 -0.84 -4.72 -3.85
N PHE A 93 -0.89 -3.63 -3.09
CA PHE A 93 0.24 -3.04 -2.42
C PHE A 93 0.11 -3.23 -0.90
N ILE A 94 1.20 -3.61 -0.25
CA ILE A 94 1.30 -3.79 1.20
C ILE A 94 2.54 -3.05 1.68
N LEU A 95 2.39 -2.13 2.63
CA LEU A 95 3.48 -1.46 3.35
C LEU A 95 3.42 -1.80 4.83
N LYS A 96 4.57 -2.11 5.43
CA LYS A 96 4.75 -2.26 6.87
C LYS A 96 5.37 -0.97 7.44
N PRO A 97 4.57 -0.04 8.01
CA PRO A 97 5.04 1.31 8.36
C PRO A 97 6.24 1.32 9.32
N LEU A 98 6.29 0.36 10.26
CA LEU A 98 7.37 0.27 11.25
C LEU A 98 8.75 -0.08 10.66
N THR A 99 8.78 -0.76 9.51
CA THR A 99 10.02 -1.27 8.91
C THR A 99 10.33 -0.64 7.55
N GLY A 100 9.36 0.04 6.95
CA GLY A 100 9.40 0.49 5.57
C GLY A 100 9.30 -0.63 4.54
N ASP A 101 9.20 -1.91 4.94
CA ASP A 101 9.09 -3.01 3.97
C ASP A 101 7.81 -2.84 3.15
N PHE A 102 7.93 -2.95 1.82
CA PHE A 102 6.77 -3.04 0.96
C PHE A 102 6.81 -4.26 0.04
N MET A 103 5.61 -4.65 -0.39
CA MET A 103 5.37 -5.59 -1.46
C MET A 103 4.31 -5.04 -2.40
N LEU A 104 4.56 -5.15 -3.69
CA LEU A 104 3.58 -4.88 -4.72
C LEU A 104 3.39 -6.14 -5.56
N ASN A 105 2.19 -6.69 -5.55
CA ASN A 105 1.79 -7.80 -6.40
C ASN A 105 0.97 -7.27 -7.58
N THR A 106 1.39 -7.60 -8.80
CA THR A 106 0.62 -7.33 -10.02
C THR A 106 -0.19 -8.57 -10.42
N GLY A 107 -1.42 -8.35 -10.84
CA GLY A 107 -2.40 -9.35 -11.26
C GLY A 107 -2.23 -9.77 -12.71
N ILE A 108 -3.29 -10.33 -13.29
CA ILE A 108 -3.32 -10.85 -14.67
C ILE A 108 -4.00 -9.78 -15.55
N GLY A 109 -3.29 -9.20 -16.51
CA GLY A 109 -3.78 -8.12 -17.38
C GLY A 109 -2.64 -7.30 -18.01
N GLU A 110 -2.96 -6.36 -18.90
CA GLU A 110 -1.96 -5.41 -19.44
C GLU A 110 -1.58 -4.38 -18.37
N PHE A 111 -0.32 -4.39 -17.92
CA PHE A 111 0.21 -3.40 -16.99
C PHE A 111 1.50 -2.79 -17.54
N GLY A 112 1.71 -1.50 -17.28
CA GLY A 112 2.94 -0.78 -17.64
C GLY A 112 4.19 -1.24 -16.86
N PHE A 113 4.03 -2.18 -15.93
CA PHE A 113 5.12 -2.79 -15.17
C PHE A 113 5.62 -4.02 -15.94
N ASN A 114 6.64 -3.83 -16.77
CA ASN A 114 7.08 -4.78 -17.79
C ASN A 114 8.55 -5.18 -17.57
N VAL A 115 8.77 -6.32 -16.92
CA VAL A 115 10.12 -6.84 -16.67
C VAL A 115 10.43 -7.87 -17.76
N ASN A 116 11.17 -7.39 -18.77
CA ASN A 116 11.49 -7.98 -20.08
C ASN A 116 10.60 -7.47 -21.22
N GLN A 117 11.25 -7.05 -22.31
CA GLN A 117 10.65 -6.67 -23.60
C GLN A 117 9.84 -7.81 -24.25
N GLY A 118 8.69 -8.12 -23.67
CA GLY A 118 7.82 -9.20 -24.10
C GLY A 118 6.55 -9.14 -23.27
N GLY A 119 5.64 -8.28 -23.73
CA GLY A 119 4.41 -7.91 -23.05
C GLY A 119 3.66 -9.08 -22.39
N HIS A 120 3.01 -8.74 -21.29
CA HIS A 120 2.14 -9.58 -20.47
C HIS A 120 1.44 -10.71 -21.24
N LYS A 121 1.96 -11.93 -21.09
CA LYS A 121 1.20 -13.17 -21.24
C LYS A 121 1.14 -13.90 -19.89
N GLY A 122 0.28 -13.41 -18.99
CA GLY A 122 -0.27 -14.19 -17.88
C GLY A 122 0.65 -14.47 -16.68
N ARG A 123 1.61 -13.59 -16.34
CA ARG A 123 2.57 -13.84 -15.26
C ARG A 123 2.50 -12.75 -14.20
N GLN A 124 1.91 -13.08 -13.05
CA GLN A 124 1.88 -12.21 -11.88
C GLN A 124 3.30 -11.93 -11.38
N MET A 125 3.60 -10.66 -11.08
CA MET A 125 4.90 -10.21 -10.61
C MET A 125 4.80 -9.70 -9.18
N ARG A 126 5.88 -9.84 -8.41
CA ARG A 126 6.03 -9.22 -7.10
C ARG A 126 7.26 -8.33 -7.08
N TYR A 127 7.06 -7.07 -6.77
CA TYR A 127 8.12 -6.12 -6.44
C TYR A 127 8.24 -6.04 -4.93
N ALA A 128 9.46 -5.98 -4.42
CA ALA A 128 9.71 -5.83 -3.00
C ALA A 128 10.89 -4.91 -2.74
N GLY A 129 10.81 -4.17 -1.64
CA GLY A 129 11.84 -3.24 -1.23
C GLY A 129 11.45 -2.41 -0.01
N LYS A 130 11.93 -1.17 0.02
CA LYS A 130 11.79 -0.27 1.17
C LYS A 130 11.13 1.04 0.78
N CYS A 131 10.28 1.56 1.65
CA CYS A 131 9.66 2.87 1.58
C CYS A 131 10.15 3.75 2.73
N GLU A 132 10.28 5.03 2.44
CA GLU A 132 10.48 6.10 3.41
C GLU A 132 9.32 7.08 3.32
N ARG A 133 8.74 7.44 4.48
CA ARG A 133 7.75 8.51 4.55
C ARG A 133 8.48 9.85 4.52
N VAL A 134 8.25 10.63 3.49
CA VAL A 134 9.01 11.87 3.24
C VAL A 134 8.22 13.12 3.65
N LYS A 135 6.89 13.03 3.72
CA LYS A 135 6.05 14.16 4.14
C LYS A 135 4.73 13.71 4.77
N ASN A 136 4.31 14.44 5.80
CA ASN A 136 2.94 14.49 6.31
C ASN A 136 2.45 15.94 6.12
N PHE A 137 1.26 16.13 5.55
CA PHE A 137 0.68 17.46 5.34
C PHE A 137 -0.34 17.80 6.42
#